data_AF-A0A8T3T5E2-F1
#
_entry.id   AF-A0A8T3T5E2-F1
#
_cell.length_a   1.000
_cell.length_b   1.000
_cell.length_c   1.000
_cell.angle_alpha   90.00
_cell.angle_beta   90.00
_cell.angle_gamma   90.00
#
_symmetry.space_group_name_H-M   'P 1'
#
loop_
_entity.id
_entity.type
_entity.pdbx_description
1 polymer ?
#
loop_
_entity_poly.entity_id
_entity_poly.type
_entity_poly.pdbx_seq_one_letter_code
_entity_poly.pdbx_strand_id
1 'polypeptide(L)'
;MTGSASHGVDELLSVAGIDPAAGVQVVSVGRLVTIAFDPSLPLILLADPAAPASAVLPGRHARSGPRAVLGSLYPNDHQLLELLHRAAHRLEDLDDAALAAASWLVPALDPVENIASPHGMAAISARLRAPDG
;
A
#
# COMPACT_ATOMS: atom_id res chain seq x y z
N MET A 1 27.70 -1.07 11.24
CA MET A 1 26.32 -1.60 11.27
C MET A 1 25.42 -0.51 11.83
N THR A 2 24.96 0.41 10.98
CA THR A 2 23.94 1.40 11.35
C THR A 2 22.60 0.67 11.37
N GLY A 3 22.11 0.33 12.57
CA GLY A 3 20.76 -0.18 12.72
C GLY A 3 19.78 0.93 12.32
N SER A 4 18.95 0.68 11.32
CA SER A 4 17.78 1.55 11.07
C SER A 4 16.98 1.62 12.36
N ALA A 5 16.75 2.83 12.86
CA ALA A 5 15.86 3.04 13.99
C ALA A 5 14.48 2.50 13.61
N SER A 6 14.00 1.48 14.31
CA SER A 6 12.64 0.99 14.18
C SER A 6 11.72 2.05 14.78
N HIS A 7 11.02 2.80 13.95
CA HIS A 7 10.02 3.76 14.41
C HIS A 7 8.75 3.02 14.83
N GLY A 8 8.10 3.49 15.90
CA GLY A 8 6.85 2.90 16.37
C GLY A 8 5.71 3.16 15.38
N VAL A 9 4.77 2.22 15.28
CA VAL A 9 3.58 2.41 14.40
C VAL A 9 2.77 3.64 14.82
N ASP A 10 2.65 3.90 16.12
CA ASP A 10 1.94 5.08 16.66
C ASP A 10 2.60 6.40 16.23
N GLU A 11 3.94 6.43 16.17
CA GLU A 11 4.69 7.58 15.68
C GLU A 11 4.41 7.80 14.18
N LEU A 12 4.44 6.73 13.39
CA LEU A 12 4.14 6.80 11.95
C LEU A 12 2.71 7.27 11.68
N LEU A 13 1.73 6.83 12.48
CA LEU A 13 0.34 7.28 12.39
C LEU A 13 0.20 8.75 12.76
N SER A 14 0.84 9.17 13.85
CA SER A 14 0.85 10.57 14.30
C SER A 14 1.48 11.49 13.26
N VAL A 15 2.62 11.06 12.70
CA VAL A 15 3.28 11.71 11.56
C VAL A 15 2.28 11.78 10.41
N ALA A 16 1.73 10.65 9.94
CA ALA A 16 0.77 10.62 8.84
C ALA A 16 -0.49 11.49 9.06
N GLY A 17 -0.79 11.92 10.29
CA GLY A 17 -2.02 12.65 10.61
C GLY A 17 -3.26 11.77 10.48
N ILE A 18 -3.09 10.45 10.57
CA ILE A 18 -4.17 9.47 10.43
C ILE A 18 -4.76 9.18 11.80
N ASP A 19 -6.09 9.29 11.89
CA ASP A 19 -6.83 8.72 13.01
C ASP A 19 -7.01 7.21 12.78
N PRO A 20 -6.37 6.34 13.59
CA PRO A 20 -6.53 4.89 13.43
C PRO A 20 -7.97 4.42 13.64
N ALA A 21 -8.82 5.19 14.35
CA ALA A 21 -10.23 4.87 14.52
C ALA A 21 -11.04 4.98 13.22
N ALA A 22 -10.56 5.76 12.24
CA ALA A 22 -11.15 5.86 10.91
C ALA A 22 -10.80 4.68 9.99
N GLY A 23 -9.92 3.77 10.45
CA GLY A 23 -9.43 2.63 9.70
C GLY A 23 -8.12 2.91 8.97
N VAL A 24 -7.15 2.03 9.15
CA VAL A 24 -5.83 2.09 8.54
C VAL A 24 -5.27 0.68 8.36
N GLN A 25 -4.52 0.46 7.29
CA GLN A 25 -3.80 -0.79 7.04
C GLN A 25 -2.30 -0.55 7.23
N VAL A 26 -1.60 -1.48 7.88
CA VAL A 26 -0.15 -1.40 8.10
C VAL A 26 0.51 -2.68 7.62
N VAL A 27 1.44 -2.58 6.69
CA VAL A 27 2.02 -3.71 5.97
C VAL A 27 3.49 -3.45 5.67
N SER A 28 4.37 -4.45 5.77
CA SER A 28 5.74 -4.27 5.26
C SER A 28 5.78 -4.35 3.74
N VAL A 29 6.67 -3.59 3.09
CA VAL A 29 6.77 -3.54 1.62
C VAL A 29 6.89 -4.93 1.02
N GLY A 30 7.74 -5.80 1.59
CA GLY A 30 7.93 -7.18 1.12
C GLY A 30 6.69 -8.08 1.24
N ARG A 31 5.74 -7.75 2.14
CA ARG A 31 4.49 -8.52 2.32
C ARG A 31 3.36 -8.08 1.40
N LEU A 32 3.49 -6.97 0.68
CA LEU A 32 2.42 -6.44 -0.17
C LEU A 32 1.99 -7.44 -1.26
N VAL A 33 2.91 -8.26 -1.76
CA VAL A 33 2.65 -9.29 -2.77
C VAL A 33 1.97 -10.56 -2.20
N THR A 34 1.90 -10.68 -0.87
CA THR A 34 1.42 -11.89 -0.18
C THR A 34 0.10 -11.70 0.56
N ILE A 35 -0.47 -10.50 0.53
CA ILE A 35 -1.72 -10.19 1.23
C ILE A 35 -2.76 -9.52 0.31
N ALA A 36 -4.01 -9.52 0.77
CA ALA A 36 -5.04 -8.62 0.28
C ALA A 36 -5.03 -7.34 1.13
N PHE A 37 -5.36 -6.21 0.51
CA PHE A 37 -5.59 -4.94 1.19
C PHE A 37 -6.64 -4.15 0.41
N ASP A 38 -7.31 -3.22 1.09
CA ASP A 38 -8.41 -2.42 0.57
C ASP A 38 -7.92 -1.01 0.17
N PRO A 39 -7.92 -0.63 -1.11
CA PRO A 39 -7.49 0.70 -1.56
C PRO A 39 -8.36 1.86 -1.06
N SER A 40 -9.54 1.59 -0.48
CA SER A 40 -10.41 2.60 0.13
C SER A 40 -9.95 3.07 1.50
N LEU A 41 -8.98 2.38 2.11
CA LEU A 41 -8.40 2.76 3.39
C LEU A 41 -6.94 3.22 3.20
N PRO A 42 -6.47 4.21 3.99
CA PRO A 42 -5.07 4.57 4.04
C PRO A 42 -4.19 3.36 4.35
N LEU A 43 -3.06 3.26 3.66
CA LEU A 43 -2.10 2.17 3.83
C LEU A 43 -0.74 2.74 4.24
N ILE A 44 -0.24 2.31 5.39
CA ILE A 44 1.15 2.55 5.82
C ILE A 44 1.99 1.36 5.37
N LEU A 45 2.96 1.64 4.51
CA LEU A 45 4.01 0.71 4.11
C LEU A 45 5.22 0.89 5.00
N LEU A 46 5.64 -0.17 5.67
CA LEU A 46 6.85 -0.19 6.49
C LEU A 46 8.06 -0.60 5.66
N ALA A 47 9.14 0.19 5.77
CA ALA A 47 10.44 -0.15 5.20
C ALA A 47 10.84 -1.58 5.60
N ASP A 48 11.39 -2.33 4.65
CA ASP A 48 11.81 -3.71 4.88
C ASP A 48 13.04 -4.05 4.02
N PRO A 49 14.17 -3.33 4.22
CA PRO A 49 15.34 -3.42 3.35
C PRO A 49 16.06 -4.78 3.43
N ALA A 50 15.71 -5.63 4.40
CA ALA A 50 16.33 -6.92 4.65
C ALA A 50 15.36 -8.12 4.49
N ALA A 51 14.14 -7.89 3.99
CA ALA A 51 13.14 -8.96 3.89
C ALA A 51 13.56 -10.06 2.90
N PRO A 52 13.50 -11.33 3.30
CA PRO A 52 13.63 -12.43 2.35
C PRO A 52 12.40 -12.46 1.41
N ALA A 53 12.62 -12.85 0.15
CA ALA A 53 11.56 -13.01 -0.83
C ALA A 53 10.50 -14.00 -0.33
N SER A 54 9.26 -13.52 -0.14
CA SER A 54 8.16 -14.32 0.38
C SER A 54 7.32 -14.93 -0.75
N ALA A 55 6.68 -16.08 -0.49
CA ALA A 55 5.85 -16.79 -1.47
C ALA A 55 4.64 -15.95 -1.91
N VAL A 56 4.56 -15.68 -3.22
CA VAL A 56 3.58 -14.81 -3.88
C VAL A 56 2.18 -15.45 -3.92
N LEU A 57 1.12 -14.66 -3.70
CA LEU A 57 -0.27 -15.16 -3.80
C LEU A 57 -0.61 -15.65 -5.22
N PRO A 58 -1.48 -16.68 -5.37
CA PRO A 58 -2.01 -17.09 -6.67
C PRO A 58 -2.61 -15.89 -7.43
N GLY A 59 -2.36 -15.80 -8.74
CA GLY A 59 -2.81 -14.68 -9.58
C GLY A 59 -1.92 -13.41 -9.53
N ARG A 60 -0.91 -13.38 -8.64
CA ARG A 60 0.12 -12.33 -8.62
C ARG A 60 1.44 -12.76 -9.27
N HIS A 61 1.52 -13.97 -9.83
CA HIS A 61 2.74 -14.48 -10.48
C HIS A 61 3.20 -13.66 -11.71
N ALA A 62 2.30 -12.92 -12.36
CA ALA A 62 2.64 -11.99 -13.45
C ALA A 62 3.08 -10.59 -12.97
N ARG A 63 2.96 -10.29 -11.67
CA ARG A 63 3.27 -8.98 -11.05
C ARG A 63 4.34 -9.20 -9.98
N SER A 64 5.60 -9.06 -10.36
CA SER A 64 6.73 -9.59 -9.57
C SER A 64 7.20 -8.71 -8.41
N GLY A 65 6.45 -7.69 -7.97
CA GLY A 65 6.92 -6.81 -6.90
C GLY A 65 5.88 -5.84 -6.34
N PRO A 66 6.17 -5.23 -5.16
CA PRO A 66 5.29 -4.28 -4.49
C PRO A 66 4.81 -3.13 -5.38
N ARG A 67 5.70 -2.52 -6.19
CA ARG A 67 5.35 -1.45 -7.14
C ARG A 67 4.35 -1.92 -8.16
N ALA A 68 4.53 -3.11 -8.73
CA ALA A 68 3.61 -3.66 -9.72
C ALA A 68 2.23 -3.97 -9.11
N VAL A 69 2.18 -4.32 -7.81
CA VAL A 69 0.93 -4.47 -7.08
C VAL A 69 0.25 -3.12 -6.88
N LEU A 70 0.97 -2.10 -6.40
CA LEU A 70 0.43 -0.75 -6.23
C LEU A 70 -0.06 -0.18 -7.57
N GLY A 71 0.75 -0.24 -8.63
CA GLY A 71 0.40 0.29 -9.95
C GLY A 71 -0.73 -0.47 -10.65
N SER A 72 -1.14 -1.64 -10.11
CA SER A 72 -2.38 -2.26 -10.55
C SER A 72 -3.61 -1.66 -9.86
N LEU A 73 -3.48 -1.21 -8.62
CA LEU A 73 -4.60 -0.77 -7.78
C LEU A 73 -4.78 0.74 -7.74
N TYR A 74 -3.71 1.50 -7.94
CA TYR A 74 -3.69 2.96 -7.87
C TYR A 74 -3.33 3.58 -9.24
N PRO A 75 -3.80 4.81 -9.53
CA PRO A 75 -3.34 5.59 -10.69
C PRO A 75 -1.81 5.76 -10.70
N ASN A 76 -1.22 5.93 -11.89
CA ASN A 76 0.23 6.08 -12.03
C ASN A 76 0.75 7.37 -11.36
N ASP A 77 -0.04 8.44 -11.40
CA ASP A 77 0.25 9.73 -10.80
C ASP A 77 -0.15 9.80 -9.31
N HIS A 78 -0.61 8.69 -8.73
CA HIS A 78 -0.96 8.61 -7.31
C HIS A 78 0.24 8.97 -6.44
N GLN A 79 0.04 9.87 -5.48
CA GLN A 79 1.11 10.38 -4.64
C GLN A 79 1.25 9.57 -3.36
N LEU A 80 2.46 9.07 -3.11
CA LEU A 80 2.87 8.48 -1.85
C LEU A 80 3.64 9.52 -1.05
N LEU A 81 3.44 9.54 0.26
CA LEU A 81 4.16 10.40 1.18
C LEU A 81 5.21 9.58 1.93
N GLU A 82 6.49 9.91 1.75
CA GLU A 82 7.56 9.39 2.59
C GLU A 82 7.40 9.96 4.00
N LEU A 83 7.19 9.08 4.99
CA LEU A 83 6.72 9.51 6.31
C LEU A 83 7.77 10.30 7.09
N LEU A 84 9.04 9.90 7.05
CA LEU A 84 10.09 10.56 7.84
C LEU A 84 10.52 11.91 7.24
N HIS A 85 10.68 11.98 5.92
CA HIS A 85 11.13 13.19 5.23
C HIS A 85 9.98 14.09 4.76
N ARG A 86 8.72 13.64 4.90
CA ARG A 86 7.53 14.37 4.45
C ARG A 86 7.57 14.74 2.97
N ALA A 87 8.25 13.92 2.17
CA ALA A 87 8.40 14.15 0.74
C ALA A 87 7.29 13.39 -0.02
N ALA A 88 6.64 14.06 -0.96
CA ALA A 88 5.66 13.44 -1.84
C ALA A 88 6.35 12.92 -3.10
N HIS A 89 6.05 11.68 -3.46
CA HIS A 89 6.59 11.00 -4.63
C HIS A 89 5.44 10.40 -5.44
N ARG A 90 5.53 10.44 -6.77
CA ARG A 90 4.55 9.74 -7.60
C ARG A 90 4.88 8.26 -7.63
N LEU A 91 3.85 7.43 -7.67
CA LEU A 91 4.01 5.98 -7.78
C LEU A 91 4.78 5.58 -9.05
N GLU A 92 4.60 6.30 -10.15
CA GLU A 92 5.32 6.06 -11.40
C GLU A 92 6.84 6.27 -11.31
N ASP A 93 7.30 7.13 -10.39
CA ASP A 93 8.71 7.47 -10.20
C ASP A 93 9.45 6.52 -9.24
N LEU A 94 8.71 5.64 -8.56
CA LEU A 94 9.26 4.72 -7.58
C LEU A 94 9.48 3.32 -8.18
N ASP A 95 10.59 2.70 -7.82
CA ASP A 95 10.84 1.27 -8.03
C ASP A 95 10.70 0.48 -6.71
N ASP A 96 10.79 -0.85 -6.80
CA ASP A 96 10.65 -1.73 -5.64
C ASP A 96 11.76 -1.48 -4.58
N ALA A 97 12.96 -1.08 -5.00
CA ALA A 97 14.08 -0.82 -4.10
C ALA A 97 13.87 0.49 -3.32
N ALA A 98 13.41 1.54 -4.00
CA ALA A 98 13.04 2.81 -3.39
C ALA A 98 11.87 2.63 -2.40
N LEU A 99 10.86 1.84 -2.76
CA LEU A 99 9.76 1.50 -1.85
C LEU A 99 10.29 0.78 -0.60
N ALA A 100 11.16 -0.22 -0.74
CA ALA A 100 11.66 -1.00 0.39
C ALA A 100 12.60 -0.22 1.33
N ALA A 101 13.22 0.86 0.84
CA ALA A 101 14.19 1.65 1.58
C ALA A 101 13.57 2.61 2.62
N ALA A 102 12.29 2.94 2.50
CA ALA A 102 11.61 3.92 3.34
C ALA A 102 10.21 3.48 3.76
N SER A 103 9.63 4.19 4.73
CA SER A 103 8.25 4.00 5.16
C SER A 103 7.35 5.04 4.50
N TRP A 104 6.21 4.59 3.99
CA TRP A 104 5.35 5.39 3.13
C TRP A 104 3.92 5.41 3.67
N LEU A 105 3.26 6.54 3.49
CA LEU A 105 1.82 6.60 3.43
C LEU A 105 1.38 6.52 1.97
N VAL A 106 0.52 5.56 1.69
CA VAL A 106 -0.30 5.51 0.47
C VAL A 106 -1.69 6.03 0.85
N PRO A 107 -2.08 7.24 0.39
CA PRO A 107 -3.42 7.77 0.62
C PRO A 107 -4.49 6.83 0.05
N ALA A 108 -5.65 6.80 0.70
CA ALA A 108 -6.83 6.12 0.17
C ALA A 108 -7.20 6.69 -1.20
N LEU A 109 -7.72 5.85 -2.09
CA LEU A 109 -8.33 6.33 -3.32
C LEU A 109 -9.59 7.15 -2.99
N ASP A 110 -9.81 8.23 -3.75
CA ASP A 110 -11.10 8.91 -3.72
C ASP A 110 -12.22 7.91 -4.06
N PRO A 111 -13.38 7.93 -3.36
CA PRO A 111 -14.46 6.98 -3.61
C PRO A 111 -14.89 6.90 -5.08
N VAL A 112 -14.85 8.01 -5.83
CA VAL A 112 -15.23 8.05 -7.24
C VAL A 112 -14.18 7.36 -8.11
N GLU A 113 -12.90 7.61 -7.85
CA GLU A 113 -11.79 6.94 -8.55
C GLU A 113 -11.71 5.46 -8.20
N ASN A 114 -12.00 5.11 -6.95
CA ASN A 114 -12.05 3.73 -6.50
C ASN A 114 -13.15 2.95 -7.23
N ILE A 115 -14.37 3.51 -7.33
CA ILE A 115 -15.49 2.91 -8.08
C ILE A 115 -15.21 2.83 -9.58
N ALA A 116 -14.58 3.86 -10.16
CA ALA A 116 -14.23 3.90 -11.58
C ALA A 116 -13.04 2.99 -11.93
N SER A 117 -12.26 2.55 -10.94
CA SER A 117 -11.16 1.63 -11.17
C SER A 117 -11.67 0.23 -11.56
N PRO A 118 -10.92 -0.53 -12.38
CA PRO A 118 -11.20 -1.94 -12.64
C PRO A 118 -11.34 -2.79 -11.37
N HIS A 119 -10.84 -2.31 -10.24
CA HIS A 119 -10.78 -3.01 -8.96
C HIS A 119 -11.96 -2.69 -8.03
N GLY A 120 -12.49 -1.47 -8.04
CA GLY A 120 -13.73 -1.14 -7.33
C GLY A 120 -14.93 -1.91 -7.88
N MET A 121 -15.00 -2.07 -9.21
CA MET A 121 -16.00 -2.93 -9.85
C MET A 121 -15.84 -4.41 -9.45
N ALA A 122 -14.62 -4.90 -9.24
CA ALA A 122 -14.41 -6.27 -8.76
C ALA A 122 -14.88 -6.47 -7.31
N ALA A 123 -14.65 -5.50 -6.43
CA ALA A 123 -15.14 -5.52 -5.05
C ALA A 123 -16.67 -5.42 -4.96
N ILE A 124 -17.29 -4.54 -5.76
CA ILE A 124 -18.75 -4.44 -5.89
C ILE A 124 -19.33 -5.74 -6.46
N SER A 125 -18.69 -6.31 -7.49
CA SER A 125 -19.15 -7.54 -8.11
C SER A 125 -18.98 -8.78 -7.23
N ALA A 126 -18.04 -8.76 -6.28
CA ALA A 126 -17.91 -9.79 -5.24
C ALA A 126 -19.01 -9.67 -4.17
N ARG A 127 -19.35 -8.44 -3.75
CA ARG A 127 -20.50 -8.16 -2.86
C ARG A 127 -21.82 -8.61 -3.46
N LEU A 128 -22.13 -8.17 -4.68
CA LEU A 128 -23.35 -8.57 -5.41
C LEU A 128 -23.47 -10.09 -5.67
N ARG A 129 -22.35 -10.83 -5.59
CA ARG A 129 -22.33 -12.29 -5.71
C ARG A 129 -22.38 -13.02 -4.37
N ALA A 130 -22.23 -12.32 -3.25
CA ALA A 130 -22.46 -12.88 -1.94
C ALA A 130 -23.98 -13.11 -1.75
N PRO A 131 -24.38 -14.15 -1.00
CA PRO A 131 -25.80 -14.53 -0.87
C PRO A 131 -26.71 -13.42 -0.32
N ASP A 132 -26.13 -12.39 0.31
CA ASP A 132 -26.87 -11.32 0.98
C ASP A 132 -26.73 -9.94 0.29
N GLY A 133 -25.93 -9.85 -0.80
CA GLY A 133 -25.68 -8.60 -1.55
C GLY A 133 -24.55 -7.72 -1.01
#